data_AF-A0A7Z2T0M6-F1
#
_entry.id   AF-A0A7Z2T0M6-F1
#
_cell.length_a   1.000
_cell.length_b   1.000
_cell.length_c   1.000
_cell.angle_alpha   90.00
_cell.angle_beta   90.00
_cell.angle_gamma   90.00
#
_symmetry.space_group_name_H-M   'P 1'
#
loop_
_entity.id
_entity.type
_entity.pdbx_description
1 polymer ?
#
loop_
_entity_poly.entity_id
_entity_poly.type
_entity_poly.pdbx_seq_one_letter_code
_entity_poly.pdbx_strand_id
1 'polypeptide(L)'
;MITSTQVVAALEQLRLILGLSSDVDLLAELNIATSAEWVQLEHYPNYQQNQRTKAIRNARTRRVLKADSKGYVKCKDRFGKWGNVKAVL
;
A
#
# COMPACT_ATOMS: atom_id res chain seq x y z
N MET A 1 12.93 19.08 13.81
CA MET A 1 11.54 19.52 13.55
C MET A 1 11.44 19.80 12.06
N ILE A 2 10.64 19.04 11.33
CA ILE A 2 10.46 19.26 9.88
C ILE A 2 9.50 20.44 9.73
N THR A 3 9.86 21.46 8.95
CA THR A 3 8.98 22.60 8.69
C THR A 3 7.97 22.24 7.60
N SER A 4 6.80 22.89 7.59
CA SER A 4 5.77 22.67 6.55
C SER A 4 6.34 22.84 5.13
N THR A 5 7.27 23.76 4.95
CA THR A 5 7.98 24.01 3.68
C THR A 5 8.80 22.82 3.21
N GLN A 6 9.46 22.10 4.13
CA GLN A 6 10.22 20.89 3.80
C GLN A 6 9.32 19.73 3.39
N VAL A 7 8.12 19.61 4.00
CA VAL A 7 7.13 18.59 3.62
C VAL A 7 6.59 18.84 2.22
N VAL A 8 6.24 20.09 1.89
CA VAL A 8 5.73 20.45 0.55
C VAL A 8 6.79 20.14 -0.52
N ALA A 9 8.04 20.54 -0.30
CA ALA A 9 9.12 20.25 -1.25
C ALA A 9 9.35 18.74 -1.44
N ALA A 10 9.27 17.94 -0.37
CA ALA A 10 9.40 16.49 -0.45
C ALA A 10 8.24 15.84 -1.23
N LEU A 11 7.01 16.34 -1.06
CA LEU A 11 5.84 15.88 -1.81
C LEU A 11 5.95 16.22 -3.31
N GLU A 12 6.45 17.41 -3.65
CA GLU A 12 6.69 17.78 -5.06
C GLU A 12 7.79 16.94 -5.70
N GLN A 13 8.88 16.68 -4.98
CA GLN A 13 9.93 15.77 -5.45
C GLN A 13 9.37 14.36 -5.68
N LEU A 14 8.54 13.87 -4.77
CA LEU A 14 7.87 12.57 -4.93
C LEU A 14 6.94 12.56 -6.16
N ARG A 15 6.19 13.64 -6.40
CA ARG A 15 5.37 13.81 -7.62
C ARG A 15 6.21 13.64 -8.89
N LEU A 16 7.34 14.34 -8.95
CA LEU A 16 8.24 14.32 -10.10
C LEU A 16 8.87 12.94 -10.31
N ILE A 17 9.35 12.30 -9.24
CA ILE A 17 9.96 10.96 -9.30
C ILE A 17 8.95 9.92 -9.80
N LEU A 18 7.69 10.05 -9.39
CA LEU A 18 6.60 9.15 -9.80
C LEU A 18 6.00 9.50 -11.17
N GLY A 19 6.46 10.56 -11.84
CA GLY A 19 5.92 10.99 -13.13
C GLY A 19 4.45 11.42 -13.08
N LEU A 20 3.99 11.88 -11.91
CA LEU A 20 2.60 12.29 -11.72
C LEU A 20 2.38 13.70 -12.26
N SER A 21 1.23 13.90 -12.90
CA SER A 21 0.83 15.20 -13.44
C SER A 21 0.58 16.21 -12.30
N SER A 22 0.70 17.51 -12.62
CA SER A 22 0.67 18.57 -11.62
C SER A 22 -0.69 18.78 -10.96
N ASP A 23 -1.75 18.26 -11.55
CA ASP A 23 -3.13 18.24 -11.06
C ASP A 23 -3.41 17.11 -10.04
N VAL A 24 -2.49 16.16 -9.86
CA VAL A 24 -2.62 15.11 -8.85
C VAL A 24 -2.38 15.69 -7.46
N ASP A 25 -3.44 15.74 -6.64
CA ASP A 25 -3.33 16.05 -5.21
C ASP A 25 -2.70 14.87 -4.46
N LEU A 26 -1.37 14.92 -4.40
CA LEU A 26 -0.55 13.87 -3.79
C LEU A 26 -0.84 13.72 -2.30
N LEU A 27 -1.20 14.80 -1.61
CA LEU A 27 -1.53 14.77 -0.19
C LEU A 27 -2.87 14.06 0.01
N ALA A 28 -3.86 14.33 -0.85
CA ALA A 28 -5.13 13.62 -0.83
C ALA A 28 -4.95 12.13 -1.15
N GLU A 29 -4.16 11.78 -2.17
CA GLU A 29 -3.87 10.37 -2.52
C GLU A 29 -3.12 9.65 -1.39
N LEU A 30 -2.15 10.30 -0.75
CA LEU A 30 -1.49 9.77 0.45
C LEU A 30 -2.47 9.61 1.61
N ASN A 31 -3.32 10.62 1.85
CA ASN A 31 -4.31 10.59 2.92
C ASN A 31 -5.35 9.49 2.70
N ILE A 32 -5.78 9.29 1.46
CA ILE A 32 -6.63 8.17 1.02
C ILE A 32 -5.93 6.84 1.25
N ALA A 33 -4.66 6.71 0.85
CA ALA A 33 -3.90 5.49 1.06
C ALA A 33 -3.71 5.16 2.54
N THR A 34 -3.63 6.18 3.41
CA THR A 34 -3.54 6.04 4.86
C THR A 34 -4.89 5.81 5.56
N SER A 35 -5.98 6.37 5.02
CA SER A 35 -7.35 6.27 5.57
C SER A 35 -8.12 5.06 5.06
N ALA A 36 -7.72 4.50 3.91
CA ALA A 36 -8.30 3.27 3.39
C ALA A 36 -8.12 2.14 4.40
N GLU A 37 -9.24 1.60 4.87
CA GLU A 37 -9.27 0.57 5.90
C GLU A 37 -8.51 -0.67 5.44
N TRP A 38 -7.44 -0.96 6.15
CA TRP A 38 -6.67 -2.17 5.97
C TRP A 38 -7.32 -3.27 6.78
N VAL A 39 -8.06 -4.13 6.11
CA VAL A 39 -8.81 -5.22 6.74
C VAL A 39 -7.96 -6.48 6.75
N GLN A 40 -7.95 -7.18 7.89
CA GLN A 40 -7.22 -8.44 8.01
C GLN A 40 -7.83 -9.51 7.09
N LEU A 41 -6.98 -10.28 6.43
CA LEU A 41 -7.40 -11.40 5.59
C LEU A 41 -7.77 -12.61 6.47
N GLU A 42 -8.98 -13.16 6.29
CA GLU A 42 -9.56 -14.19 7.16
C GLU A 42 -8.67 -15.44 7.33
N HIS A 43 -8.10 -15.96 6.24
CA HIS A 43 -7.22 -17.15 6.29
C HIS A 43 -5.73 -16.82 6.45
N TYR A 44 -5.37 -15.54 6.41
CA TYR A 44 -3.99 -15.06 6.37
C TYR A 44 -3.78 -14.00 7.47
N PRO A 45 -3.73 -14.38 8.75
CA PRO A 45 -3.83 -13.45 9.88
C PRO A 45 -2.68 -12.44 9.97
N ASN A 46 -1.54 -12.74 9.35
CA ASN A 46 -0.38 -11.85 9.30
C ASN A 46 -0.47 -10.75 8.23
N TYR A 47 -1.56 -10.72 7.46
CA TYR A 47 -1.70 -9.89 6.28
C TYR A 47 -3.01 -9.09 6.31
N GLN A 48 -2.94 -7.88 5.76
CA GLN A 48 -4.08 -7.01 5.58
C GLN A 48 -4.21 -6.62 4.13
N GLN A 49 -5.44 -6.45 3.66
CA GLN A 49 -5.76 -5.92 2.35
C GLN A 49 -6.37 -4.53 2.47
N ASN A 50 -5.88 -3.61 1.66
CA ASN A 50 -6.49 -2.30 1.50
C ASN A 50 -7.82 -2.45 0.77
N GLN A 51 -8.92 -1.95 1.34
CA GLN A 51 -10.25 -2.12 0.73
C GLN A 51 -10.40 -1.41 -0.63
N ARG A 52 -9.71 -0.28 -0.84
CA ARG A 52 -9.75 0.50 -2.09
C ARG A 52 -8.81 -0.06 -3.14
N THR A 53 -7.52 -0.13 -2.83
CA THR A 53 -6.49 -0.50 -3.83
C THR A 53 -6.33 -2.00 -3.99
N LYS A 54 -6.86 -2.81 -3.07
CA LYS A 54 -6.63 -4.27 -2.98
C LYS A 54 -5.18 -4.67 -2.78
N ALA A 55 -4.28 -3.71 -2.55
CA ALA A 55 -2.90 -3.97 -2.15
C ALA A 55 -2.86 -4.77 -0.85
N ILE A 56 -1.91 -5.70 -0.74
CA ILE A 56 -1.76 -6.55 0.44
C ILE A 56 -0.45 -6.22 1.13
N ARG A 57 -0.50 -6.04 2.46
CA ARG A 57 0.67 -5.76 3.29
C ARG A 57 0.79 -6.75 4.43
N ASN A 58 1.99 -6.86 4.97
CA ASN A 58 2.19 -7.53 6.25
C ASN A 58 1.68 -6.62 7.39
N ALA A 59 0.83 -7.14 8.27
CA ALA A 59 0.17 -6.37 9.33
C ALA A 59 1.17 -5.78 10.35
N ARG A 60 2.23 -6.54 10.67
CA ARG A 60 3.25 -6.16 11.66
C ARG A 60 4.25 -5.14 11.13
N THR A 61 4.80 -5.38 9.94
CA THR A 61 5.87 -4.55 9.34
C THR A 61 5.32 -3.40 8.51
N ARG A 62 4.01 -3.39 8.22
CA ARG A 62 3.32 -2.45 7.32
C ARG A 62 3.85 -2.42 5.88
N ARG A 63 4.80 -3.30 5.52
CA ARG A 63 5.37 -3.41 4.17
C ARG A 63 4.34 -3.99 3.20
N VAL A 64 4.07 -3.28 2.11
CA VAL A 64 3.25 -3.73 1.00
C VAL A 64 4.01 -4.80 0.20
N LEU A 65 3.33 -5.88 -0.14
CA LEU A 65 3.89 -6.99 -0.90
C LEU A 65 3.83 -6.69 -2.39
N LYS A 66 4.92 -6.99 -3.10
CA LYS A 66 4.98 -6.88 -4.55
C LYS A 66 4.15 -8.01 -5.19
N ALA A 67 3.18 -7.64 -6.02
CA ALA A 67 2.42 -8.59 -6.81
C ALA A 67 3.27 -9.15 -7.97
N ASP A 68 2.95 -10.37 -8.40
CA ASP A 68 3.46 -10.95 -9.65
C ASP A 68 2.81 -10.30 -10.88
N SER A 69 3.22 -10.72 -12.08
CA SER A 69 2.69 -10.19 -13.35
C SER A 69 1.19 -10.45 -13.56
N LYS A 70 0.57 -11.30 -12.74
CA LYS A 70 -0.86 -11.63 -12.79
C LYS A 70 -1.66 -10.95 -11.67
N GLY A 71 -1.02 -10.11 -10.86
CA GLY A 71 -1.64 -9.43 -9.72
C GLY A 71 -1.89 -10.36 -8.52
N TYR A 72 -0.98 -11.28 -8.23
CA TYR A 72 -1.05 -12.13 -7.04
C TYR A 72 0.16 -11.93 -6.12
N VAL A 73 -0.07 -12.08 -4.82
CA VAL A 73 0.99 -12.12 -3.80
C VAL A 73 0.98 -13.47 -3.10
N LYS A 74 2.16 -13.91 -2.65
CA LYS A 74 2.27 -15.09 -1.78
C LYS A 74 2.05 -14.70 -0.33
N CYS A 75 1.03 -15.29 0.30
CA CYS A 75 0.75 -15.15 1.72
C CYS A 75 0.84 -16.50 2.43
N LYS A 76 1.37 -16.51 3.64
CA LYS A 76 1.40 -17.70 4.50
C LYS A 76 0.11 -17.76 5.32
N ASP A 77 -0.66 -18.83 5.19
CA ASP A 77 -1.91 -19.03 5.91
C ASP A 77 -1.67 -19.32 7.40
N ARG A 78 -2.76 -19.42 8.17
CA ARG A 78 -2.71 -19.75 9.60
C ARG A 78 -2.12 -21.13 9.94
N PHE A 79 -2.05 -22.04 8.97
CA PHE A 79 -1.46 -23.39 9.11
C PHE A 79 0.00 -23.44 8.65
N GLY A 80 0.53 -22.32 8.17
CA GLY A 80 1.88 -22.20 7.68
C GLY A 80 2.09 -22.60 6.21
N LYS A 81 1.02 -22.84 5.44
CA LYS A 81 1.08 -23.14 4.01
C LYS A 81 1.07 -21.84 3.20
N TRP A 82 1.79 -21.83 2.08
CA TRP A 82 1.79 -20.70 1.16
C TRP A 82 0.60 -20.79 0.19
N GLY A 83 -0.14 -19.68 0.07
CA GLY A 83 -1.23 -19.49 -0.89
C GLY A 83 -1.03 -18.21 -1.71
N ASN A 84 -1.68 -18.17 -2.88
CA ASN A 84 -1.71 -16.98 -3.73
C ASN A 84 -2.98 -16.18 -3.40
N VAL A 85 -2.82 -14.89 -3.12
CA VAL A 85 -3.94 -13.97 -2.86
C VAL A 85 -3.91 -12.88 -3.93
N LYS A 86 -5.08 -12.58 -4.51
CA LYS A 86 -5.20 -11.53 -5.54
C LYS A 86 -4.91 -10.16 -4.90
N ALA A 87 -3.87 -9.49 -5.38
CA ALA A 87 -3.57 -8.10 -5.07
C ALA A 87 -3.70 -7.32 -6.38
N VAL A 88 -4.73 -6.49 -6.48
CA VAL A 88 -4.83 -5.57 -7.63
C VAL A 88 -3.88 -4.40 -7.34
N LEU A 89 -3.16 -3.95 -8.37
CA LEU A 89 -2.57 -2.63 -8.48
C LEU A 89 -3.19 -1.99 -9.70
#